data_AF-A0A2M3Z8Q6-F1
#
_entry.id   AF-A0A2M3Z8Q6-F1
#
_cell.length_a   1.000
_cell.length_b   1.000
_cell.length_c   1.000
_cell.angle_alpha   90.00
_cell.angle_beta   90.00
_cell.angle_gamma   90.00
#
_symmetry.space_group_name_H-M   'P 1'
#
loop_
_entity.id
_entity.type
_entity.pdbx_description
1 polymer ?
#
loop_
_entity_poly.entity_id
_entity_poly.type
_entity_poly.pdbx_seq_one_letter_code
_entity_poly.pdbx_strand_id
1 'polypeptide(L)'
;MAEVGTSSSGDGESGTPADGKQQAAVATATTTTTTTKGTVKFTEADLAAIKQTSDTLKRNPKIDFSKPDLLKLLSYLEGELQARDVVIAVLKTEKIKQLLTAPRYGKPTNLNDPHAALFRDQLAASGNIASRQSSIQAAQSEHEMRLMNDQRSGVREQMDSLATLVMQQRQAQAKMIEALKDAEERHKRVVQELYDERRKHEHTTAQGDDITYGLEIERSRLKQELDHEREQHKVLEIELKKVQEQFESEKHRQKQIVLLLLAERKKIIIKYIEERKRSEDLAQILSEEKQRVDTIAEGLEEESKKSLRMEAELEKQAQQFEIERKMLHQSLAKEEKRVKEQDVEIMQLKAEIELLRKQSGIRHPLVAPQLPTKPGGLVPSRPSIGGVSTGASPASVPGSGASAHGGSAGK
;
A
#
# COMPACT_ATOMS: atom_id res chain seq x y z
N MET A 1 -18.74 -11.41 8.97
CA MET A 1 -17.97 -11.71 10.19
C MET A 1 -17.23 -10.43 10.55
N ALA A 2 -17.29 -9.85 11.73
CA ALA A 2 -18.12 -9.95 12.94
C ALA A 2 -17.71 -8.66 13.70
N GLU A 3 -18.66 -7.81 14.13
CA GLU A 3 -19.07 -7.70 15.53
C GLU A 3 -17.89 -7.49 16.52
N VAL A 4 -17.81 -6.34 17.19
CA VAL A 4 -18.41 -6.03 18.51
C VAL A 4 -17.27 -5.85 19.53
N GLY A 5 -17.39 -4.87 20.42
CA GLY A 5 -16.43 -4.69 21.51
C GLY A 5 -16.65 -3.45 22.35
N THR A 6 -17.86 -3.28 22.88
CA THR A 6 -18.21 -2.36 23.97
C THR A 6 -17.75 -2.89 25.32
N SER A 7 -17.31 -2.01 26.23
CA SER A 7 -17.38 -2.13 27.70
C SER A 7 -16.69 -0.90 28.31
N SER A 8 -17.07 -0.28 29.43
CA SER A 8 -18.09 -0.54 30.45
C SER A 8 -17.83 0.48 31.59
N SER A 9 -18.84 0.63 32.45
CA SER A 9 -18.85 1.15 33.85
C SER A 9 -19.37 2.59 33.94
N GLY A 10 -20.57 2.87 34.47
CA GLY A 10 -21.17 2.40 35.74
C GLY A 10 -20.99 3.54 36.76
N ASP A 11 -21.93 4.03 37.55
CA ASP A 11 -23.21 3.55 38.10
C ASP A 11 -24.09 4.80 38.41
N GLY A 12 -25.43 4.72 38.41
CA GLY A 12 -26.26 4.51 39.62
C GLY A 12 -26.59 5.85 40.32
N GLU A 13 -27.77 6.20 40.81
CA GLU A 13 -28.98 5.44 41.13
C GLU A 13 -30.10 6.44 41.54
N SER A 14 -31.35 6.09 41.19
CA SER A 14 -32.62 6.31 41.92
C SER A 14 -33.15 7.70 42.34
N GLY A 15 -34.46 7.89 42.12
CA GLY A 15 -35.35 8.41 43.17
C GLY A 15 -36.41 9.44 42.77
N THR A 16 -37.58 8.99 42.30
CA THR A 16 -38.86 9.69 42.48
C THR A 16 -39.38 9.52 43.93
N PRO A 17 -40.17 10.46 44.48
CA PRO A 17 -41.65 10.38 44.47
C PRO A 17 -42.34 11.78 44.30
N ALA A 18 -43.52 11.94 43.69
CA ALA A 18 -44.91 11.58 44.05
C ALA A 18 -45.54 12.35 45.25
N ASP A 19 -46.56 13.16 44.89
CA ASP A 19 -47.76 13.69 45.58
C ASP A 19 -47.95 13.65 47.12
N GLY A 20 -48.54 14.73 47.67
CA GLY A 20 -49.17 14.70 49.01
C GLY A 20 -49.68 16.02 49.62
N LYS A 21 -50.97 16.32 49.38
CA LYS A 21 -51.95 17.16 50.11
C LYS A 21 -51.61 17.86 51.46
N GLN A 22 -52.09 19.13 51.51
CA GLN A 22 -52.87 19.83 52.56
C GLN A 22 -52.46 19.73 54.05
N GLN A 23 -52.23 20.90 54.66
CA GLN A 23 -52.99 21.30 55.86
C GLN A 23 -52.95 22.80 56.14
N ALA A 24 -54.12 23.31 56.51
CA ALA A 24 -54.39 24.66 56.98
C ALA A 24 -54.06 24.78 58.48
N ALA A 25 -53.63 25.97 58.92
CA ALA A 25 -53.65 26.37 60.31
C ALA A 25 -54.34 27.74 60.44
N VAL A 26 -55.53 27.69 61.05
CA VAL A 26 -56.36 28.81 61.49
C VAL A 26 -55.87 29.22 62.88
N ALA A 27 -55.72 30.52 63.12
CA ALA A 27 -55.62 31.08 64.47
C ALA A 27 -56.71 32.16 64.63
N THR A 28 -57.73 31.81 65.41
CA THR A 28 -58.82 32.67 65.88
C THR A 28 -58.49 33.11 67.30
N ALA A 29 -58.60 34.41 67.60
CA ALA A 29 -58.60 34.92 68.98
C ALA A 29 -59.93 35.61 69.28
N THR A 30 -60.47 35.23 70.44
CA THR A 30 -61.85 35.30 70.91
C THR A 30 -62.19 36.61 71.65
N THR A 31 -63.38 37.14 71.36
CA THR A 31 -64.42 37.72 72.23
C THR A 31 -64.05 38.41 73.55
N THR A 32 -64.61 39.61 73.80
CA THR A 32 -65.35 39.90 75.06
C THR A 32 -66.31 41.08 74.89
N THR A 33 -67.61 40.77 74.94
CA THR A 33 -68.72 41.70 75.24
C THR A 33 -69.09 41.56 76.71
N THR A 34 -69.19 42.67 77.45
CA THR A 34 -69.80 42.70 78.79
C THR A 34 -70.86 43.80 78.87
N THR A 35 -72.11 43.37 78.89
CA THR A 35 -73.29 44.12 79.32
C THR A 35 -73.51 43.96 80.83
N THR A 36 -73.66 45.06 81.57
CA THR A 36 -74.26 45.07 82.91
C THR A 36 -75.37 46.11 82.98
N LYS A 37 -76.55 45.67 83.45
CA LYS A 37 -77.75 46.48 83.71
C LYS A 37 -77.56 47.30 84.99
N GLY A 38 -78.15 48.49 85.01
CA GLY A 38 -77.87 49.51 86.02
C GLY A 38 -78.56 49.35 87.36
N THR A 39 -78.18 50.26 88.27
CA THR A 39 -79.08 51.01 89.15
C THR A 39 -78.36 52.32 89.48
N VAL A 40 -79.00 53.43 89.16
CA VAL A 40 -78.51 54.80 89.39
C VAL A 40 -78.56 55.08 90.89
N LYS A 41 -77.42 55.41 91.49
CA LYS A 41 -77.36 56.11 92.78
C LYS A 41 -76.91 57.53 92.49
N PHE A 42 -77.81 58.49 92.63
CA PHE A 42 -77.43 59.91 92.58
C PHE A 42 -76.41 60.16 93.68
N THR A 43 -75.25 60.68 93.29
CA THR A 43 -74.19 61.03 94.22
C THR A 43 -74.47 62.40 94.81
N GLU A 44 -73.86 62.71 95.95
CA GLU A 44 -73.95 64.03 96.59
C GLU A 44 -73.50 65.18 95.65
N ALA A 45 -72.67 64.85 94.65
CA ALA A 45 -72.27 65.72 93.55
C ALA A 45 -73.43 66.07 92.58
N ASP A 46 -74.38 65.16 92.34
CA ASP A 46 -75.53 65.41 91.47
C ASP A 46 -76.60 66.28 92.16
N LEU A 47 -76.78 66.12 93.48
CA LEU A 47 -77.58 67.07 94.27
C LEU A 47 -76.91 68.44 94.37
N ALA A 48 -75.58 68.51 94.42
CA ALA A 48 -74.84 69.78 94.36
C ALA A 48 -74.98 70.49 93.00
N ALA A 49 -75.00 69.73 91.89
CA ALA A 49 -75.23 70.27 90.55
C ALA A 49 -76.65 70.85 90.37
N ILE A 50 -77.68 70.18 90.91
CA ILE A 50 -79.07 70.69 90.90
C ILE A 50 -79.19 71.95 91.76
N LYS A 51 -78.47 72.03 92.88
CA LYS A 51 -78.42 73.22 93.74
C LYS A 51 -77.71 74.41 93.06
N GLN A 52 -76.65 74.17 92.28
CA GLN A 52 -75.99 75.23 91.50
C GLN A 52 -76.84 75.78 90.34
N THR A 53 -77.71 74.97 89.73
CA THR A 53 -78.61 75.48 88.67
C THR A 53 -79.73 76.39 89.20
N SER A 54 -80.06 76.30 90.49
CA SER A 54 -81.17 77.03 91.12
C SER A 54 -80.82 78.45 91.60
N ASP A 55 -79.54 78.85 91.57
CA ASP A 55 -79.08 80.17 92.03
C ASP A 55 -79.02 81.26 90.92
N THR A 56 -79.56 80.98 89.72
CA THR A 56 -79.59 81.94 88.59
C THR A 56 -80.77 82.92 88.62
N LEU A 57 -81.66 82.85 89.61
CA LEU A 57 -82.79 83.78 89.78
C LEU A 57 -82.47 84.89 90.79
N LYS A 58 -81.30 85.52 90.68
CA LYS A 58 -81.05 86.82 91.31
C LYS A 58 -81.49 87.94 90.38
N ARG A 59 -82.58 88.58 90.78
CA ARG A 59 -83.24 89.74 90.17
C ARG A 59 -82.24 90.88 89.91
N ASN A 60 -81.80 90.97 88.66
CA ASN A 60 -81.58 92.15 87.83
C ASN A 60 -81.18 93.48 88.53
N PRO A 61 -79.96 94.00 88.32
CA PRO A 61 -79.74 95.42 88.13
C PRO A 61 -79.74 95.69 86.63
N LYS A 62 -80.87 96.18 86.12
CA LYS A 62 -81.13 96.76 84.79
C LYS A 62 -79.89 96.82 83.88
N ILE A 63 -79.59 95.72 83.20
CA ILE A 63 -78.66 95.72 82.07
C ILE A 63 -79.42 96.38 80.93
N ASP A 64 -79.10 97.64 80.64
CA ASP A 64 -79.65 98.38 79.50
C ASP A 64 -79.11 97.75 78.21
N PHE A 65 -79.79 96.70 77.73
CA PHE A 65 -79.49 96.10 76.44
C PHE A 65 -79.74 97.13 75.35
N SER A 66 -78.73 97.36 74.50
CA SER A 66 -78.94 98.16 73.31
C SER A 66 -79.96 97.45 72.40
N LYS A 67 -80.77 98.19 71.62
CA LYS A 67 -81.76 97.62 70.70
C LYS A 67 -81.26 96.40 69.90
N PRO A 68 -80.01 96.37 69.37
CA PRO A 68 -79.51 95.18 68.68
C PRO A 68 -79.28 93.98 69.61
N ASP A 69 -78.86 94.19 70.86
CA ASP A 69 -78.62 93.09 71.81
C ASP A 69 -79.93 92.42 72.25
N LEU A 70 -81.00 93.19 72.42
CA LEU A 70 -82.32 92.66 72.74
C LEU A 70 -82.92 91.84 71.57
N LEU A 71 -82.76 92.33 70.32
CA LEU A 71 -83.17 91.59 69.13
C LEU A 71 -82.37 90.29 68.95
N LYS A 72 -81.07 90.32 69.26
CA LYS A 72 -80.21 89.15 69.21
C LYS A 72 -80.64 88.09 70.24
N LEU A 73 -80.95 88.50 71.47
CA LEU A 73 -81.47 87.59 72.49
C LEU A 73 -82.84 87.02 72.12
N LEU A 74 -83.74 87.84 71.57
CA LEU A 74 -85.04 87.38 71.10
C LEU A 74 -84.90 86.34 69.97
N SER A 75 -83.99 86.57 69.02
CA SER A 75 -83.67 85.62 67.95
C SER A 75 -83.12 84.29 68.49
N TYR A 76 -82.26 84.32 69.51
CA TYR A 76 -81.78 83.08 70.14
C TYR A 76 -82.89 82.32 70.87
N LEU A 77 -83.74 83.03 71.63
CA LEU A 77 -84.85 82.40 72.35
C LEU A 77 -85.92 81.83 71.39
N GLU A 78 -86.19 82.50 70.27
CA GLU A 78 -87.08 81.99 69.22
C GLU A 78 -86.48 80.77 68.53
N GLY A 79 -85.19 80.81 68.19
CA GLY A 79 -84.47 79.66 67.61
C GLY A 79 -84.41 78.46 68.56
N GLU A 80 -84.22 78.69 69.87
CA GLU A 80 -84.23 77.64 70.87
C GLU A 80 -85.63 77.02 71.03
N LEU A 81 -86.68 77.85 71.02
CA LEU A 81 -88.07 77.37 71.07
C LEU A 81 -88.39 76.50 69.84
N GLN A 82 -88.03 76.96 68.64
CA GLN A 82 -88.23 76.19 67.39
C GLN A 82 -87.43 74.88 67.39
N ALA A 83 -86.18 74.90 67.86
CA ALA A 83 -85.39 73.68 67.97
C ALA A 83 -86.03 72.66 68.93
N ARG A 84 -86.58 73.12 70.06
CA ARG A 84 -87.34 72.27 70.99
C ARG A 84 -88.60 71.70 70.34
N ASP A 85 -89.34 72.48 69.57
CA ASP A 85 -90.53 71.99 68.86
C ASP A 85 -90.19 70.92 67.80
N VAL A 86 -89.08 71.09 67.07
CA VAL A 86 -88.58 70.07 66.14
C VAL A 86 -88.19 68.80 66.89
N VAL A 87 -87.45 68.91 67.99
CA VAL A 87 -87.07 67.74 68.81
C VAL A 87 -88.32 67.05 69.39
N ILE A 88 -89.31 67.80 69.88
CA ILE A 88 -90.58 67.23 70.35
C ILE A 88 -91.31 66.52 69.20
N ALA A 89 -91.34 67.11 68.00
CA ALA A 89 -91.96 66.48 66.83
C ALA A 89 -91.22 65.20 66.40
N VAL A 90 -89.88 65.22 66.40
CA VAL A 90 -89.03 64.05 66.12
C VAL A 90 -89.26 62.97 67.17
N LEU A 91 -89.21 63.29 68.47
CA LEU A 91 -89.46 62.35 69.57
C LEU A 91 -90.89 61.79 69.53
N LYS A 92 -91.90 62.60 69.17
CA LYS A 92 -93.27 62.11 68.96
C LYS A 92 -93.34 61.15 67.77
N THR A 93 -92.68 61.48 66.65
CA THR A 93 -92.65 60.63 65.45
C THR A 93 -91.89 59.33 65.72
N GLU A 94 -90.80 59.40 66.48
CA GLU A 94 -90.01 58.24 66.88
C GLU A 94 -90.78 57.35 67.87
N LYS A 95 -91.53 57.92 68.81
CA LYS A 95 -92.45 57.16 69.68
C LYS A 95 -93.56 56.48 68.90
N ILE A 96 -94.14 57.15 67.89
CA ILE A 96 -95.12 56.54 66.97
C ILE A 96 -94.48 55.43 66.14
N LYS A 97 -93.28 55.66 65.60
CA LYS A 97 -92.50 54.64 64.85
C LYS A 97 -92.16 53.45 65.74
N GLN A 98 -91.79 53.64 67.00
CA GLN A 98 -91.56 52.56 67.96
C GLN A 98 -92.86 51.78 68.23
N LEU A 99 -94.00 52.44 68.40
CA LEU A 99 -95.30 51.76 68.59
C LEU A 99 -95.75 50.98 67.33
N LEU A 100 -95.51 51.51 66.13
CA LEU A 100 -95.85 50.85 64.86
C LEU A 100 -94.86 49.74 64.46
N THR A 101 -93.59 49.84 64.88
CA THR A 101 -92.51 48.90 64.49
C THR A 101 -92.18 47.87 65.57
N ALA A 102 -92.76 48.01 66.77
CA ALA A 102 -92.69 47.02 67.86
C ALA A 102 -93.03 45.56 67.49
N PRO A 103 -93.81 45.22 66.44
CA PRO A 103 -94.08 43.81 66.12
C PRO A 103 -92.88 43.06 65.49
N ARG A 104 -91.83 43.75 65.03
CA ARG A 104 -90.80 43.12 64.17
C ARG A 104 -89.44 42.87 64.81
N TYR A 105 -89.14 43.40 66.00
CA TYR A 105 -87.87 43.14 66.69
C TYR A 105 -87.99 43.24 68.23
N GLY A 106 -88.37 42.13 68.91
CA GLY A 106 -88.00 41.87 70.32
C GLY A 106 -89.03 42.14 71.44
N LYS A 107 -89.56 41.04 72.00
CA LYS A 107 -90.29 40.84 73.28
C LYS A 107 -91.72 41.45 73.39
N PRO A 108 -92.78 40.64 73.60
CA PRO A 108 -94.15 41.14 73.63
C PRO A 108 -94.40 41.99 74.88
N THR A 109 -94.64 43.28 74.70
CA THR A 109 -95.33 44.11 75.68
C THR A 109 -96.79 43.65 75.74
N ASN A 110 -97.30 43.47 76.96
CA ASN A 110 -98.61 42.87 77.25
C ASN A 110 -99.73 43.47 76.38
N LEU A 111 -100.29 42.67 75.47
CA LEU A 111 -101.34 43.03 74.51
C LEU A 111 -102.71 43.33 75.16
N ASN A 112 -102.75 43.43 76.49
CA ASN A 112 -103.97 43.49 77.31
C ASN A 112 -103.97 44.67 78.30
N ASP A 113 -103.18 45.73 78.03
CA ASP A 113 -103.28 46.99 78.76
C ASP A 113 -104.42 47.85 78.16
N PRO A 114 -105.52 48.09 78.90
CA PRO A 114 -106.62 48.92 78.43
C PRO A 114 -106.17 50.32 78.00
N HIS A 115 -105.12 50.87 78.64
CA HIS A 115 -104.59 52.19 78.29
C HIS A 115 -103.83 52.19 76.95
N ALA A 116 -103.05 51.16 76.65
CA ALA A 116 -102.36 51.03 75.37
C ALA A 116 -103.34 50.78 74.21
N ALA A 117 -104.41 50.01 74.44
CA ALA A 117 -105.48 49.80 73.48
C ALA A 117 -106.25 51.10 73.23
N LEU A 118 -106.65 51.83 74.28
CA LEU A 118 -107.32 53.12 74.15
C LEU A 118 -106.43 54.15 73.44
N PHE A 119 -105.11 54.12 73.65
CA PHE A 119 -104.17 55.04 72.98
C PHE A 119 -103.95 54.70 71.50
N ARG A 120 -103.89 53.41 71.15
CA ARG A 120 -103.87 52.94 69.75
C ARG A 120 -105.18 53.29 69.04
N ASP A 121 -106.30 53.09 69.71
CA ASP A 121 -107.63 53.37 69.16
C ASP A 121 -107.87 54.88 69.07
N GLN A 122 -107.32 55.68 70.00
CA GLN A 122 -107.31 57.14 69.90
C GLN A 122 -106.38 57.65 68.79
N LEU A 123 -105.27 56.97 68.48
CA LEU A 123 -104.43 57.29 67.30
C LEU A 123 -105.11 56.90 65.98
N ALA A 124 -105.84 55.79 65.96
CA ALA A 124 -106.64 55.37 64.80
C ALA A 124 -107.89 56.25 64.62
N ALA A 125 -108.51 56.71 65.71
CA ALA A 125 -109.68 57.60 65.72
C ALA A 125 -109.31 59.09 65.54
N SER A 126 -108.11 59.51 65.96
CA SER A 126 -107.51 60.81 65.61
C SER A 126 -106.88 60.79 64.22
N GLY A 127 -107.09 59.70 63.46
CA GLY A 127 -106.72 59.59 62.07
C GLY A 127 -107.41 60.67 61.25
N ASN A 128 -106.65 61.72 60.92
CA ASN A 128 -107.02 62.77 59.98
C ASN A 128 -107.73 62.16 58.77
N ILE A 129 -108.92 62.69 58.47
CA ILE A 129 -109.77 62.36 57.31
C ILE A 129 -109.01 62.50 55.96
N ALA A 130 -107.81 63.10 55.96
CA ALA A 130 -106.86 63.13 54.85
C ALA A 130 -106.28 61.77 54.41
N SER A 131 -106.36 60.70 55.22
CA SER A 131 -105.62 59.43 54.96
C SER A 131 -106.32 58.44 53.99
N ARG A 132 -107.60 58.61 53.67
CA ARG A 132 -108.33 57.71 52.75
C ARG A 132 -108.07 58.01 51.26
N GLN A 133 -107.77 59.26 50.90
CA GLN A 133 -107.28 59.60 49.56
C GLN A 133 -105.81 59.18 49.38
N SER A 134 -104.98 59.31 50.43
CA SER A 134 -103.56 58.95 50.36
C SER A 134 -103.29 57.45 50.23
N SER A 135 -104.18 56.58 50.72
CA SER A 135 -104.01 55.12 50.59
C SER A 135 -104.34 54.60 49.18
N ILE A 136 -105.33 55.19 48.50
CA ILE A 136 -105.65 54.87 47.10
C ILE A 136 -104.56 55.40 46.16
N GLN A 137 -104.05 56.60 46.44
CA GLN A 137 -102.95 57.20 45.68
C GLN A 137 -101.62 56.43 45.89
N ALA A 138 -101.37 55.89 47.09
CA ALA A 138 -100.23 55.03 47.35
C ALA A 138 -100.28 53.71 46.57
N ALA A 139 -101.44 53.04 46.51
CA ALA A 139 -101.61 51.80 45.75
C ALA A 139 -101.46 51.99 44.22
N GLN A 140 -101.96 53.11 43.69
CA GLN A 140 -101.73 53.48 42.27
C GLN A 140 -100.25 53.76 42.00
N SER A 141 -99.58 54.47 42.91
CA SER A 141 -98.14 54.75 42.79
C SER A 141 -97.28 53.47 42.87
N GLU A 142 -97.67 52.46 43.66
CA GLU A 142 -96.97 51.17 43.71
C GLU A 142 -97.15 50.37 42.41
N HIS A 143 -98.32 50.42 41.76
CA HIS A 143 -98.54 49.75 40.48
C HIS A 143 -97.75 50.40 39.34
N GLU A 144 -97.75 51.73 39.28
CA GLU A 144 -96.91 52.50 38.34
C GLU A 144 -95.41 52.24 38.57
N MET A 145 -94.99 52.17 39.83
CA MET A 145 -93.61 51.84 40.19
C MET A 145 -93.20 50.44 39.74
N ARG A 146 -94.10 49.44 39.79
CA ARG A 146 -93.82 48.09 39.29
C ARG A 146 -93.67 48.04 37.78
N LEU A 147 -94.55 48.69 37.03
CA LEU A 147 -94.45 48.78 35.55
C LEU A 147 -93.18 49.51 35.12
N MET A 148 -92.84 50.62 35.79
CA MET A 148 -91.57 51.33 35.57
C MET A 148 -90.36 50.48 35.92
N ASN A 149 -90.43 49.69 37.00
CA ASN A 149 -89.35 48.81 37.40
C ASN A 149 -89.20 47.60 36.45
N ASP A 150 -90.29 47.07 35.90
CA ASP A 150 -90.30 45.99 34.90
C ASP A 150 -89.73 46.47 33.55
N GLN A 151 -90.14 47.64 33.08
CA GLN A 151 -89.55 48.29 31.91
C GLN A 151 -88.06 48.60 32.12
N ARG A 152 -87.69 49.09 33.30
CA ARG A 152 -86.28 49.32 33.68
C ARG A 152 -85.50 48.02 33.79
N SER A 153 -86.12 46.92 34.21
CA SER A 153 -85.52 45.58 34.25
C SER A 153 -85.26 45.06 32.84
N GLY A 154 -86.24 45.15 31.93
CA GLY A 154 -86.09 44.74 30.53
C GLY A 154 -85.01 45.54 29.78
N VAL A 155 -84.94 46.87 29.98
CA VAL A 155 -83.85 47.70 29.42
C VAL A 155 -82.50 47.31 30.02
N ARG A 156 -82.44 47.00 31.32
CA ARG A 156 -81.21 46.53 31.96
C ARG A 156 -80.74 45.19 31.40
N GLU A 157 -81.64 44.22 31.22
CA GLU A 157 -81.34 42.93 30.62
C GLU A 157 -80.84 43.06 29.17
N GLN A 158 -81.45 43.96 28.38
CA GLN A 158 -80.98 44.28 27.03
C GLN A 158 -79.56 44.89 27.05
N MET A 159 -79.28 45.79 27.98
CA MET A 159 -77.95 46.39 28.15
C MET A 159 -76.92 45.35 28.62
N ASP A 160 -77.30 44.45 29.51
CA ASP A 160 -76.43 43.35 29.98
C ASP A 160 -76.15 42.36 28.83
N SER A 161 -77.15 42.01 28.02
CA SER A 161 -76.97 41.19 26.82
C SER A 161 -76.04 41.87 25.81
N LEU A 162 -76.17 43.18 25.58
CA LEU A 162 -75.26 43.91 24.70
C LEU A 162 -73.84 43.95 25.26
N ALA A 163 -73.68 44.18 26.57
CA ALA A 163 -72.38 44.16 27.22
C ALA A 163 -71.69 42.80 27.08
N THR A 164 -72.43 41.69 27.26
CA THR A 164 -71.87 40.34 27.06
C THR A 164 -71.46 40.11 25.60
N LEU A 165 -72.25 40.56 24.62
CA LEU A 165 -71.90 40.45 23.20
C LEU A 165 -70.63 41.24 22.86
N VAL A 166 -70.51 42.48 23.36
CA VAL A 166 -69.31 43.31 23.20
C VAL A 166 -68.09 42.65 23.85
N MET A 167 -68.25 42.06 25.03
CA MET A 167 -67.18 41.30 25.68
C MET A 167 -66.77 40.07 24.87
N GLN A 168 -67.73 39.31 24.33
CA GLN A 168 -67.45 38.17 23.46
C GLN A 168 -66.73 38.59 22.18
N GLN A 169 -67.15 39.70 21.56
CA GLN A 169 -66.49 40.25 20.37
C GLN A 169 -65.04 40.66 20.68
N ARG A 170 -64.81 41.35 21.81
CA ARG A 170 -63.44 41.71 22.25
C ARG A 170 -62.58 40.48 22.50
N GLN A 171 -63.14 39.45 23.13
CA GLN A 171 -62.43 38.20 23.37
C GLN A 171 -62.11 37.45 22.07
N ALA A 172 -63.05 37.41 21.12
CA ALA A 172 -62.84 36.83 19.80
C ALA A 172 -61.77 37.60 19.00
N GLN A 173 -61.80 38.93 19.04
CA GLN A 173 -60.77 39.78 18.43
C GLN A 173 -59.39 39.56 19.05
N ALA A 174 -59.30 39.45 20.38
CA ALA A 174 -58.04 39.16 21.06
C ALA A 174 -57.46 37.80 20.62
N LYS A 175 -58.29 36.76 20.57
CA LYS A 175 -57.90 35.44 20.05
C LYS A 175 -57.48 35.48 18.59
N MET A 176 -58.15 36.28 17.76
CA MET A 176 -57.79 36.43 16.34
C MET A 176 -56.43 37.12 16.19
N ILE A 177 -56.16 38.16 16.96
CA ILE A 177 -54.85 38.84 16.96
C ILE A 177 -53.74 37.87 17.38
N GLU A 178 -53.99 37.07 18.43
CA GLU A 178 -53.04 36.05 18.89
C GLU A 178 -52.79 34.99 17.81
N ALA A 179 -53.85 34.45 17.19
CA ALA A 179 -53.71 33.48 16.10
C ALA A 179 -52.97 34.05 14.88
N LEU A 180 -53.18 35.33 14.55
CA LEU A 180 -52.46 36.01 13.48
C LEU A 180 -50.99 36.22 13.83
N LYS A 181 -50.68 36.61 15.08
CA LYS A 181 -49.31 36.76 15.55
C LYS A 181 -48.58 35.42 15.54
N ASP A 182 -49.21 34.36 16.02
CA ASP A 182 -48.66 33.01 15.98
C ASP A 182 -48.44 32.51 14.54
N ALA A 183 -49.33 32.87 13.61
CA ALA A 183 -49.15 32.57 12.19
C ALA A 183 -47.98 33.36 11.59
N GLU A 184 -47.86 34.64 11.91
CA GLU A 184 -46.74 35.47 11.48
C GLU A 184 -45.40 34.95 12.02
N GLU A 185 -45.34 34.59 13.30
CA GLU A 185 -44.14 34.00 13.90
C GLU A 185 -43.78 32.66 13.27
N ARG A 186 -44.76 31.78 13.02
CA ARG A 186 -44.52 30.52 12.30
C ARG A 186 -44.01 30.76 10.87
N HIS A 187 -44.61 31.70 10.14
CA HIS A 187 -44.12 32.06 8.81
C HIS A 187 -42.70 32.62 8.83
N LYS A 188 -42.36 33.47 9.82
CA LYS A 188 -40.99 33.97 10.00
C LYS A 188 -40.00 32.83 10.23
N ARG A 189 -40.37 31.83 11.06
CA ARG A 189 -39.54 30.64 11.29
C ARG A 189 -39.35 29.83 10.01
N VAL A 190 -40.42 29.53 9.28
CA VAL A 190 -40.35 28.80 8.00
C VAL A 190 -39.49 29.54 6.98
N VAL A 191 -39.64 30.85 6.85
CA VAL A 191 -38.83 31.66 5.95
C VAL A 191 -37.34 31.59 6.34
N GLN A 192 -37.03 31.69 7.63
CA GLN A 192 -35.67 31.56 8.13
C GLN A 192 -35.09 30.16 7.85
N GLU A 193 -35.87 29.10 8.10
CA GLU A 193 -35.49 27.72 7.79
C GLU A 193 -35.18 27.53 6.30
N LEU A 194 -36.02 28.06 5.41
CA LEU A 194 -35.78 28.02 3.96
C LEU A 194 -34.52 28.79 3.54
N TYR A 195 -34.24 29.95 4.16
CA TYR A 195 -33.00 30.68 3.92
C TYR A 195 -31.77 29.89 4.39
N ASP A 196 -31.85 29.24 5.55
CA ASP A 196 -30.78 28.43 6.11
C ASP A 196 -30.55 27.15 5.27
N GLU A 197 -31.62 26.51 4.80
CA GLU A 197 -31.57 25.38 3.86
C GLU A 197 -30.93 25.79 2.53
N ARG A 198 -31.32 26.95 1.97
CA ARG A 198 -30.72 27.45 0.73
C ARG A 198 -29.21 27.68 0.89
N ARG A 199 -28.78 28.31 1.99
CA ARG A 199 -27.35 28.53 2.27
C ARG A 199 -26.59 27.22 2.44
N LYS A 200 -27.18 26.23 3.13
CA LYS A 200 -26.58 24.90 3.25
C LYS A 200 -26.43 24.23 1.88
N HIS A 201 -27.47 24.29 1.05
CA HIS A 201 -27.42 23.75 -0.32
C HIS A 201 -26.36 24.44 -1.19
N GLU A 202 -26.28 25.76 -1.15
CA GLU A 202 -25.25 26.53 -1.85
C GLU A 202 -23.84 26.08 -1.39
N HIS A 203 -23.63 25.92 -0.08
CA HIS A 203 -22.34 25.47 0.46
C HIS A 203 -21.99 24.03 0.08
N THR A 204 -22.94 23.09 0.18
CA THR A 204 -22.73 21.70 -0.24
C THR A 204 -22.46 21.60 -1.74
N THR A 205 -23.13 22.43 -2.56
CA THR A 205 -22.88 22.48 -4.01
C THR A 205 -21.46 22.96 -4.30
N ALA A 206 -21.03 24.07 -3.68
CA ALA A 206 -19.66 24.58 -3.84
C ALA A 206 -18.61 23.56 -3.39
N GLN A 207 -18.83 22.88 -2.26
CA GLN A 207 -17.93 21.82 -1.80
C GLN A 207 -17.89 20.64 -2.79
N GLY A 208 -19.03 20.30 -3.39
CA GLY A 208 -19.12 19.28 -4.44
C GLY A 208 -18.30 19.65 -5.68
N ASP A 209 -18.31 20.93 -6.07
CA ASP A 209 -17.52 21.45 -7.19
C ASP A 209 -16.02 21.37 -6.90
N ASP A 210 -15.57 21.73 -5.70
CA ASP A 210 -14.15 21.63 -5.28
C ASP A 210 -13.64 20.18 -5.32
N ILE A 211 -14.44 19.24 -4.82
CA ILE A 211 -14.10 17.80 -4.85
C ILE A 211 -14.04 17.31 -6.31
N THR A 212 -15.03 17.69 -7.13
CA THR A 212 -15.08 17.29 -8.54
C THR A 212 -13.87 17.82 -9.30
N TYR A 213 -13.50 19.08 -9.08
CA TYR A 213 -12.32 19.68 -9.67
C TYR A 213 -11.02 18.97 -9.24
N GLY A 214 -10.89 18.64 -7.96
CA GLY A 214 -9.76 17.86 -7.44
C GLY A 214 -9.63 16.49 -8.13
N LEU A 215 -10.74 15.75 -8.24
CA LEU A 215 -10.79 14.45 -8.92
C LEU A 215 -10.47 14.57 -10.42
N GLU A 216 -10.87 15.64 -11.08
CA GLU A 216 -10.59 15.86 -12.50
C GLU A 216 -9.11 16.19 -12.76
N ILE A 217 -8.46 16.92 -11.84
CA ILE A 217 -7.01 17.11 -11.85
C ILE A 217 -6.29 15.78 -11.66
N GLU A 218 -6.66 15.00 -10.63
CA GLU A 218 -6.04 13.70 -10.37
C GLU A 218 -6.23 12.74 -11.54
N ARG A 219 -7.42 12.70 -12.13
CA ARG A 219 -7.70 11.93 -13.35
C ARG A 219 -6.77 12.34 -14.50
N SER A 220 -6.61 13.64 -14.72
CA SER A 220 -5.76 14.16 -15.80
C SER A 220 -4.29 13.84 -15.56
N ARG A 221 -3.83 13.95 -14.32
CA ARG A 221 -2.47 13.57 -13.90
C ARG A 221 -2.22 12.07 -14.08
N LEU A 222 -3.10 11.22 -13.57
CA LEU A 222 -2.99 9.76 -13.69
C LEU A 222 -3.02 9.32 -15.16
N LYS A 223 -3.82 9.97 -16.00
CA LYS A 223 -3.83 9.72 -17.44
C LYS A 223 -2.48 10.05 -18.08
N GLN A 224 -1.88 11.19 -17.72
CA GLN A 224 -0.56 11.57 -18.23
C GLN A 224 0.54 10.61 -17.76
N GLU A 225 0.51 10.19 -16.49
CA GLU A 225 1.43 9.19 -15.94
C GLU A 225 1.28 7.84 -16.68
N LEU A 226 0.05 7.38 -16.91
CA LEU A 226 -0.22 6.15 -17.67
C LEU A 226 0.27 6.24 -19.12
N ASP A 227 0.07 7.37 -19.80
CA ASP A 227 0.53 7.56 -21.17
C ASP A 227 2.07 7.59 -21.24
N HIS A 228 2.73 8.16 -20.23
CA HIS A 228 4.19 8.12 -20.11
C HIS A 228 4.71 6.69 -19.88
N GLU A 229 4.12 5.94 -18.96
CA GLU A 229 4.49 4.53 -18.70
C GLU A 229 4.26 3.66 -19.94
N ARG A 230 3.17 3.87 -20.68
CA ARG A 230 2.91 3.16 -21.94
C ARG A 230 3.99 3.44 -22.98
N GLU A 231 4.45 4.68 -23.10
CA GLU A 231 5.50 5.01 -24.05
C GLU A 231 6.85 4.43 -23.62
N GLN A 232 7.20 4.52 -22.33
CA GLN A 232 8.39 3.85 -21.79
C GLN A 232 8.35 2.34 -22.02
N HIS A 233 7.21 1.69 -21.80
CA HIS A 233 7.04 0.27 -22.05
C HIS A 233 7.29 -0.08 -23.52
N LYS A 234 6.77 0.72 -24.47
CA LYS A 234 7.04 0.50 -25.90
C LYS A 234 8.52 0.62 -26.23
N VAL A 235 9.22 1.60 -25.65
CA VAL A 235 10.67 1.76 -25.86
C VAL A 235 11.42 0.53 -25.36
N LEU A 236 11.14 0.08 -24.13
CA LEU A 236 11.75 -1.11 -23.56
C LEU A 236 11.43 -2.39 -24.36
N GLU A 237 10.21 -2.50 -24.90
CA GLU A 237 9.82 -3.63 -25.74
C GLU A 237 10.62 -3.67 -27.06
N ILE A 238 10.90 -2.50 -27.65
CA ILE A 238 11.75 -2.38 -28.85
C ILE A 238 13.21 -2.74 -28.51
N GLU A 239 13.73 -2.25 -27.38
CA GLU A 239 15.08 -2.57 -26.92
C GLU A 239 15.25 -4.08 -26.65
N LEU A 240 14.25 -4.70 -26.00
CA LEU A 240 14.23 -6.14 -25.77
C LEU A 240 14.28 -6.92 -27.09
N LYS A 241 13.46 -6.56 -28.07
CA LYS A 241 13.46 -7.18 -29.40
C LYS A 241 14.83 -7.03 -30.08
N LYS A 242 15.44 -5.85 -30.01
CA LYS A 242 16.77 -5.58 -30.58
C LYS A 242 17.86 -6.42 -29.92
N VAL A 243 17.88 -6.51 -28.60
CA VAL A 243 18.85 -7.35 -27.86
C VAL A 243 18.64 -8.83 -28.18
N GLN A 244 17.39 -9.27 -28.33
CA GLN A 244 17.08 -10.65 -28.68
C GLN A 244 17.51 -11.00 -30.11
N GLU A 245 17.33 -10.10 -31.08
CA GLU A 245 17.85 -10.26 -32.44
C GLU A 245 19.39 -10.33 -32.46
N GLN A 246 20.06 -9.44 -31.72
CA GLN A 246 21.51 -9.48 -31.56
C GLN A 246 22.00 -10.81 -30.98
N PHE A 247 21.35 -11.28 -29.92
CA PHE A 247 21.67 -12.57 -29.30
C PHE A 247 21.54 -13.75 -30.30
N GLU A 248 20.44 -13.81 -31.05
CA GLU A 248 20.26 -14.90 -32.05
C GLU A 248 21.26 -14.80 -33.20
N SER A 249 21.61 -13.59 -33.64
CA SER A 249 22.66 -13.37 -34.66
C SER A 249 24.04 -13.84 -34.19
N GLU A 250 24.39 -13.55 -32.93
CA GLU A 250 25.67 -13.92 -32.33
C GLU A 250 25.76 -15.43 -32.12
N LYS A 251 24.65 -16.04 -31.68
CA LYS A 251 24.51 -17.50 -31.59
C LYS A 251 24.64 -18.18 -32.96
N HIS A 252 24.09 -17.60 -34.03
CA HIS A 252 24.29 -18.10 -35.40
C HIS A 252 25.75 -17.97 -35.84
N ARG A 253 26.40 -16.83 -35.57
CA ARG A 253 27.81 -16.60 -35.86
C ARG A 253 28.69 -17.63 -35.17
N GLN A 254 28.45 -17.90 -33.89
CA GLN A 254 29.18 -18.91 -33.11
C GLN A 254 28.98 -20.31 -33.68
N LYS A 255 27.75 -20.71 -34.04
CA LYS A 255 27.48 -21.99 -34.71
C LYS A 255 28.29 -22.13 -36.00
N GLN A 256 28.35 -21.07 -36.81
CA GLN A 256 29.12 -21.07 -38.05
C GLN A 256 30.63 -21.22 -37.81
N ILE A 257 31.17 -20.51 -36.82
CA ILE A 257 32.59 -20.63 -36.43
C ILE A 257 32.90 -22.06 -35.99
N VAL A 258 32.06 -22.66 -35.14
CA VAL A 258 32.25 -24.04 -34.68
C VAL A 258 32.21 -25.02 -35.86
N LEU A 259 31.30 -24.84 -36.82
CA LEU A 259 31.22 -25.68 -38.01
C LEU A 259 32.49 -25.58 -38.87
N LEU A 260 33.03 -24.37 -39.06
CA LEU A 260 34.30 -24.16 -39.75
C LEU A 260 35.47 -24.83 -39.02
N LEU A 261 35.58 -24.66 -37.71
CA LEU A 261 36.64 -25.28 -36.90
C LEU A 261 36.55 -26.81 -36.93
N LEU A 262 35.35 -27.39 -36.93
CA LEU A 262 35.16 -28.84 -37.07
C LEU A 262 35.61 -29.33 -38.46
N ALA A 263 35.30 -28.58 -39.52
CA ALA A 263 35.74 -28.91 -40.87
C ALA A 263 37.27 -28.82 -41.01
N GLU A 264 37.90 -27.79 -40.46
CA GLU A 264 39.35 -27.64 -40.42
C GLU A 264 40.02 -28.76 -39.61
N ARG A 265 39.49 -29.06 -38.42
CA ARG A 265 39.97 -30.17 -37.58
C ARG A 265 39.91 -31.49 -38.34
N LYS A 266 38.80 -31.78 -39.04
CA LYS A 266 38.67 -32.99 -39.88
C LYS A 266 39.72 -33.01 -40.99
N LYS A 267 39.97 -31.88 -41.67
CA LYS A 267 41.00 -31.76 -42.71
C LYS A 267 42.40 -32.01 -42.17
N ILE A 268 42.73 -31.48 -41.00
CA ILE A 268 44.02 -31.71 -40.32
C ILE A 268 44.19 -33.19 -39.97
N ILE A 269 43.16 -33.83 -39.41
CA ILE A 269 43.20 -35.26 -39.06
C ILE A 269 43.47 -36.12 -40.30
N ILE A 270 42.80 -35.85 -41.43
CA ILE A 270 43.02 -36.60 -42.68
C ILE A 270 44.47 -36.46 -43.14
N LYS A 271 44.99 -35.23 -43.21
CA LYS A 271 46.39 -34.98 -43.60
C LYS A 271 47.40 -35.65 -42.65
N TYR A 272 47.12 -35.63 -41.34
CA TYR A 272 47.97 -36.29 -40.36
C TYR A 272 48.03 -37.80 -40.58
N ILE A 273 46.90 -38.44 -40.86
CA ILE A 273 46.84 -39.88 -41.15
C ILE A 273 47.60 -40.20 -42.45
N GLU A 274 47.43 -39.39 -43.50
CA GLU A 274 48.15 -39.56 -44.78
C GLU A 274 49.67 -39.42 -44.60
N GLU A 275 50.13 -38.43 -43.83
CA GLU A 275 51.55 -38.20 -43.56
C GLU A 275 52.14 -39.31 -42.70
N ARG A 276 51.40 -39.75 -41.68
CA ARG A 276 51.80 -40.88 -40.85
C ARG A 276 51.97 -42.15 -41.68
N LYS A 277 51.02 -42.46 -42.57
CA LYS A 277 51.13 -43.60 -43.48
C LYS A 277 52.35 -43.48 -44.40
N ARG A 278 52.58 -42.30 -45.00
CA ARG A 278 53.79 -42.06 -45.81
C ARG A 278 55.08 -42.25 -45.00
N SER A 279 55.11 -41.83 -43.74
CA SER A 279 56.26 -42.05 -42.86
C SER A 279 56.45 -43.53 -42.52
N GLU A 280 55.36 -44.28 -42.29
CA GLU A 280 55.41 -45.72 -42.05
C GLU A 280 55.92 -46.47 -43.31
N ASP A 281 55.43 -46.12 -44.49
CA ASP A 281 55.88 -46.68 -45.77
C ASP A 281 57.40 -46.41 -46.01
N LEU A 282 57.86 -45.18 -45.76
CA LEU A 282 59.29 -44.83 -45.87
C LEU A 282 60.16 -45.56 -44.84
N ALA A 283 59.69 -45.72 -43.61
CA ALA A 283 60.39 -46.47 -42.58
C ALA A 283 60.51 -47.96 -42.96
N GLN A 284 59.46 -48.53 -43.57
CA GLN A 284 59.50 -49.89 -44.10
C GLN A 284 60.53 -50.02 -45.22
N ILE A 285 60.51 -49.14 -46.23
CA ILE A 285 61.49 -49.14 -47.33
C ILE A 285 62.91 -49.03 -46.79
N LEU A 286 63.15 -48.15 -45.81
CA LEU A 286 64.46 -47.98 -45.19
C LEU A 286 64.90 -49.25 -44.45
N SER A 287 63.98 -49.93 -43.75
CA SER A 287 64.28 -51.20 -43.07
C SER A 287 64.63 -52.31 -44.06
N GLU A 288 63.89 -52.40 -45.17
CA GLU A 288 64.16 -53.37 -46.23
C GLU A 288 65.51 -53.10 -46.92
N GLU A 289 65.84 -51.83 -47.18
CA GLU A 289 67.12 -51.46 -47.78
C GLU A 289 68.30 -51.71 -46.83
N LYS A 290 68.14 -51.40 -45.53
CA LYS A 290 69.13 -51.77 -44.51
C LYS A 290 69.39 -53.28 -44.51
N GLN A 291 68.32 -54.08 -44.52
CA GLN A 291 68.45 -55.54 -44.55
C GLN A 291 69.16 -56.04 -45.82
N ARG A 292 68.89 -55.42 -46.99
CA ARG A 292 69.62 -55.74 -48.23
C ARG A 292 71.10 -55.39 -48.13
N VAL A 293 71.41 -54.20 -47.62
CA VAL A 293 72.81 -53.75 -47.43
C VAL A 293 73.54 -54.68 -46.47
N ASP A 294 72.92 -55.06 -45.36
CA ASP A 294 73.49 -56.01 -44.39
C ASP A 294 73.77 -57.37 -45.07
N THR A 295 72.84 -57.87 -45.87
CA THR A 295 73.03 -59.13 -46.63
C THR A 295 74.20 -59.03 -47.62
N ILE A 296 74.33 -57.90 -48.33
CA ILE A 296 75.45 -57.67 -49.27
C ILE A 296 76.78 -57.55 -48.50
N ALA A 297 76.78 -56.85 -47.36
CA ALA A 297 77.96 -56.70 -46.52
C ALA A 297 78.44 -58.06 -45.98
N GLU A 298 77.53 -58.91 -45.49
CA GLU A 298 77.81 -60.28 -45.09
C GLU A 298 78.40 -61.10 -46.25
N GLY A 299 77.80 -61.02 -47.44
CA GLY A 299 78.30 -61.72 -48.64
C GLY A 299 79.71 -61.27 -49.06
N LEU A 300 79.98 -59.96 -49.03
CA LEU A 300 81.31 -59.41 -49.31
C LEU A 300 82.34 -59.81 -48.24
N GLU A 301 81.94 -59.88 -46.98
CA GLU A 301 82.81 -60.34 -45.89
C GLU A 301 83.16 -61.83 -46.05
N GLU A 302 82.20 -62.68 -46.42
CA GLU A 302 82.42 -64.09 -46.73
C GLU A 302 83.37 -64.29 -47.92
N GLU A 303 83.18 -63.53 -49.00
CA GLU A 303 84.05 -63.58 -50.18
C GLU A 303 85.46 -63.06 -49.87
N SER A 304 85.57 -61.96 -49.10
CA SER A 304 86.85 -61.43 -48.63
C SER A 304 87.61 -62.47 -47.79
N LYS A 305 86.93 -63.13 -46.84
CA LYS A 305 87.51 -64.24 -46.05
C LYS A 305 87.95 -65.40 -46.94
N LYS A 306 87.18 -65.75 -47.97
CA LYS A 306 87.54 -66.81 -48.93
C LYS A 306 88.76 -66.43 -49.77
N SER A 307 88.81 -65.20 -50.26
CA SER A 307 89.93 -64.65 -51.03
C SER A 307 91.21 -64.66 -50.19
N LEU A 308 91.15 -64.20 -48.94
CA LEU A 308 92.30 -64.20 -48.02
C LEU A 308 92.86 -65.60 -47.76
N ARG A 309 91.98 -66.61 -47.62
CA ARG A 309 92.40 -68.03 -47.48
C ARG A 309 93.09 -68.54 -48.74
N MET A 310 92.55 -68.21 -49.90
CA MET A 310 93.13 -68.59 -51.19
C MET A 310 94.50 -67.93 -51.40
N GLU A 311 94.63 -66.65 -51.06
CA GLU A 311 95.92 -65.92 -51.12
C GLU A 311 96.96 -66.57 -50.21
N ALA A 312 96.61 -66.90 -48.97
CA ALA A 312 97.51 -67.60 -48.04
C ALA A 312 97.93 -68.99 -48.56
N GLU A 313 97.03 -69.72 -49.22
CA GLU A 313 97.36 -71.01 -49.85
C GLU A 313 98.31 -70.86 -51.03
N LEU A 314 98.09 -69.86 -51.89
CA LEU A 314 98.96 -69.53 -53.01
C LEU A 314 100.35 -69.07 -52.52
N GLU A 315 100.42 -68.25 -51.47
CA GLU A 315 101.68 -67.81 -50.88
C GLU A 315 102.47 -69.01 -50.32
N LYS A 316 101.79 -69.96 -49.66
CA LYS A 316 102.40 -71.21 -49.21
C LYS A 316 102.95 -72.03 -50.38
N GLN A 317 102.22 -72.15 -51.49
CA GLN A 317 102.70 -72.83 -52.69
C GLN A 317 103.88 -72.09 -53.33
N ALA A 318 103.85 -70.77 -53.39
CA ALA A 318 104.96 -69.96 -53.91
C ALA A 318 106.23 -70.13 -53.06
N GLN A 319 106.09 -70.12 -51.72
CA GLN A 319 107.21 -70.41 -50.81
C GLN A 319 107.75 -71.83 -51.02
N GLN A 320 106.87 -72.81 -51.23
CA GLN A 320 107.26 -74.18 -51.53
C GLN A 320 108.08 -74.26 -52.83
N PHE A 321 107.63 -73.62 -53.91
CA PHE A 321 108.38 -73.55 -55.17
C PHE A 321 109.70 -72.78 -55.04
N GLU A 322 109.75 -71.72 -54.24
CA GLU A 322 110.99 -70.97 -53.95
C GLU A 322 112.03 -71.86 -53.27
N ILE A 323 111.60 -72.69 -52.31
CA ILE A 323 112.45 -73.68 -51.64
C ILE A 323 112.93 -74.74 -52.63
N GLU A 324 112.04 -75.31 -53.44
CA GLU A 324 112.37 -76.31 -54.47
C GLU A 324 113.37 -75.75 -55.49
N ARG A 325 113.15 -74.51 -55.94
CA ARG A 325 114.06 -73.80 -56.87
C ARG A 325 115.44 -73.62 -56.24
N LYS A 326 115.53 -73.22 -54.97
CA LYS A 326 116.80 -73.09 -54.24
C LYS A 326 117.51 -74.45 -54.11
N MET A 327 116.78 -75.51 -53.79
CA MET A 327 117.31 -76.88 -53.73
C MET A 327 117.86 -77.34 -55.08
N LEU A 328 117.11 -77.11 -56.16
CA LEU A 328 117.56 -77.43 -57.52
C LEU A 328 118.78 -76.60 -57.93
N HIS A 329 118.82 -75.30 -57.64
CA HIS A 329 120.01 -74.46 -57.89
C HIS A 329 121.23 -74.93 -57.10
N GLN A 330 121.06 -75.30 -55.83
CA GLN A 330 122.16 -75.86 -55.03
C GLN A 330 122.64 -77.19 -55.61
N SER A 331 121.73 -78.06 -56.07
CA SER A 331 122.08 -79.31 -56.73
C SER A 331 122.82 -79.06 -58.05
N LEU A 332 122.35 -78.12 -58.86
CA LEU A 332 122.99 -77.71 -60.11
C LEU A 332 124.39 -77.14 -59.85
N ALA A 333 124.56 -76.26 -58.87
CA ALA A 333 125.87 -75.69 -58.53
C ALA A 333 126.87 -76.75 -58.04
N LYS A 334 126.42 -77.75 -57.27
CA LYS A 334 127.24 -78.91 -56.88
C LYS A 334 127.69 -79.70 -58.12
N GLU A 335 126.78 -79.93 -59.05
CA GLU A 335 127.06 -80.66 -60.28
C GLU A 335 127.98 -79.88 -61.22
N GLU A 336 127.76 -78.57 -61.39
CA GLU A 336 128.66 -77.67 -62.12
C GLU A 336 130.08 -77.65 -61.52
N LYS A 337 130.19 -77.68 -60.17
CA LYS A 337 131.49 -77.80 -59.49
C LYS A 337 132.15 -79.13 -59.82
N ARG A 338 131.41 -80.24 -59.77
CA ARG A 338 131.88 -81.58 -60.14
C ARG A 338 132.37 -81.63 -61.59
N VAL A 339 131.61 -81.05 -62.52
CA VAL A 339 131.99 -80.91 -63.93
C VAL A 339 133.28 -80.11 -64.08
N LYS A 340 133.40 -78.95 -63.40
CA LYS A 340 134.64 -78.14 -63.43
C LYS A 340 135.85 -78.89 -62.86
N GLU A 341 135.68 -79.65 -61.78
CA GLU A 341 136.72 -80.50 -61.20
C GLU A 341 137.16 -81.57 -62.19
N GLN A 342 136.21 -82.24 -62.84
CA GLN A 342 136.47 -83.22 -63.89
C GLN A 342 137.15 -82.58 -65.12
N ASP A 343 136.76 -81.38 -65.53
CA ASP A 343 137.41 -80.65 -66.62
C ASP A 343 138.86 -80.30 -66.28
N VAL A 344 139.14 -79.89 -65.04
CA VAL A 344 140.51 -79.66 -64.55
C VAL A 344 141.32 -80.96 -64.52
N GLU A 345 140.74 -82.06 -64.05
CA GLU A 345 141.37 -83.38 -64.07
C GLU A 345 141.66 -83.82 -65.51
N ILE A 346 140.71 -83.64 -66.45
CA ILE A 346 140.92 -83.89 -67.88
C ILE A 346 142.03 -83.00 -68.44
N MET A 347 142.10 -81.71 -68.05
CA MET A 347 143.19 -80.82 -68.47
C MET A 347 144.55 -81.27 -67.92
N GLN A 348 144.62 -81.69 -66.66
CA GLN A 348 145.84 -82.22 -66.04
C GLN A 348 146.28 -83.51 -66.73
N LEU A 349 145.36 -84.46 -66.95
CA LEU A 349 145.61 -85.70 -67.68
C LEU A 349 146.03 -85.43 -69.13
N LYS A 350 145.42 -84.45 -69.82
CA LYS A 350 145.84 -84.04 -71.16
C LYS A 350 147.25 -83.43 -71.15
N ALA A 351 147.56 -82.58 -70.18
CA ALA A 351 148.89 -81.99 -70.01
C ALA A 351 149.94 -83.06 -69.66
N GLU A 352 149.59 -84.06 -68.86
CA GLU A 352 150.42 -85.21 -68.55
C GLU A 352 150.63 -86.10 -69.79
N ILE A 353 149.58 -86.37 -70.57
CA ILE A 353 149.68 -87.04 -71.87
C ILE A 353 150.55 -86.24 -72.84
N GLU A 354 150.49 -84.91 -72.82
CA GLU A 354 151.30 -84.04 -73.67
C GLU A 354 152.77 -83.98 -73.20
N LEU A 355 153.02 -84.04 -71.90
CA LEU A 355 154.36 -84.16 -71.29
C LEU A 355 154.97 -85.54 -71.58
N LEU A 356 154.18 -86.61 -71.46
CA LEU A 356 154.55 -87.98 -71.83
C LEU A 356 154.78 -88.11 -73.34
N ARG A 357 153.99 -87.43 -74.18
CA ARG A 357 154.25 -87.30 -75.63
C ARG A 357 155.52 -86.52 -75.93
N LYS A 358 155.90 -85.54 -75.10
CA LYS A 358 157.16 -84.79 -75.25
C LYS A 358 158.39 -85.56 -74.73
N GLN A 359 158.23 -86.48 -73.78
CA GLN A 359 159.30 -87.36 -73.30
C GLN A 359 159.48 -88.65 -74.13
N SER A 360 158.48 -89.04 -74.92
CA SER A 360 158.56 -90.21 -75.79
C SER A 360 158.30 -89.82 -77.24
N GLY A 361 159.38 -89.60 -77.99
CA GLY A 361 159.31 -89.35 -79.42
C GLY A 361 158.88 -90.59 -80.20
N ILE A 362 157.57 -90.79 -80.37
CA ILE A 362 157.01 -91.78 -81.32
C ILE A 362 155.77 -91.20 -82.01
N ARG A 363 155.76 -91.27 -83.35
CA ARG A 363 154.70 -90.86 -84.28
C ARG A 363 153.77 -92.02 -84.64
N HIS A 364 152.55 -91.64 -85.09
CA HIS A 364 151.54 -92.33 -85.94
C HIS A 364 150.45 -93.19 -85.26
N PRO A 365 149.30 -93.51 -85.93
CA PRO A 365 148.35 -92.65 -86.68
C PRO A 365 146.85 -92.97 -86.34
N LEU A 366 145.95 -92.33 -87.11
CA LEU A 366 144.49 -92.47 -87.31
C LEU A 366 143.81 -93.84 -86.97
N VAL A 367 142.53 -93.80 -86.56
CA VAL A 367 141.34 -94.41 -87.25
C VAL A 367 140.12 -94.52 -86.30
N ALA A 368 138.96 -94.15 -86.84
CA ALA A 368 137.62 -94.30 -86.26
C ALA A 368 137.10 -95.75 -86.26
N PRO A 369 136.03 -96.05 -85.50
CA PRO A 369 135.01 -96.94 -86.06
C PRO A 369 133.58 -96.40 -85.88
N GLN A 370 132.85 -96.38 -87.00
CA GLN A 370 131.39 -96.46 -86.99
C GLN A 370 130.96 -97.89 -86.62
N LEU A 371 129.82 -98.02 -85.94
CA LEU A 371 128.95 -99.18 -86.12
C LEU A 371 127.46 -98.81 -85.92
N PRO A 372 126.53 -99.39 -86.71
CA PRO A 372 125.14 -98.93 -86.86
C PRO A 372 124.09 -99.92 -86.31
N THR A 373 122.84 -99.46 -86.17
CA THR A 373 121.55 -100.19 -86.43
C THR A 373 120.40 -99.32 -85.87
N LYS A 374 119.60 -98.65 -86.71
CA LYS A 374 118.32 -99.08 -87.31
C LYS A 374 117.06 -98.59 -86.51
N PRO A 375 115.88 -98.47 -87.14
CA PRO A 375 115.22 -97.16 -87.26
C PRO A 375 113.75 -97.14 -86.78
N GLY A 376 113.17 -95.92 -86.73
CA GLY A 376 111.74 -95.66 -86.59
C GLY A 376 111.47 -94.73 -85.40
N GLY A 377 110.76 -93.62 -85.50
CA GLY A 377 109.92 -93.05 -86.55
C GLY A 377 108.92 -92.11 -85.86
N LEU A 378 108.52 -91.06 -86.57
CA LEU A 378 107.27 -90.29 -86.40
C LEU A 378 107.22 -89.20 -85.30
N VAL A 379 107.40 -87.96 -85.76
CA VAL A 379 106.54 -86.78 -85.47
C VAL A 379 105.08 -87.07 -85.87
N PRO A 380 104.02 -86.33 -85.45
CA PRO A 380 103.95 -84.87 -85.19
C PRO A 380 103.10 -84.54 -83.92
N SER A 381 102.80 -83.32 -83.45
CA SER A 381 102.34 -82.10 -84.12
C SER A 381 102.32 -80.93 -83.13
N ARG A 382 102.68 -79.74 -83.62
CA ARG A 382 102.13 -78.45 -83.15
C ARG A 382 100.66 -78.36 -83.63
N PRO A 383 99.82 -77.50 -83.06
CA PRO A 383 99.71 -76.21 -83.74
C PRO A 383 99.66 -75.03 -82.79
N SER A 384 100.39 -74.00 -83.22
CA SER A 384 100.08 -72.62 -82.97
C SER A 384 99.34 -72.13 -84.21
N ILE A 385 98.18 -71.51 -84.00
CA ILE A 385 97.49 -70.55 -84.87
C ILE A 385 97.33 -69.33 -83.93
N GLY A 386 97.94 -68.17 -84.13
CA GLY A 386 97.89 -67.31 -85.32
C GLY A 386 96.51 -66.66 -85.38
N GLY A 387 96.19 -65.60 -84.63
CA GLY A 387 96.77 -64.27 -84.74
C GLY A 387 95.88 -63.38 -85.61
N VAL A 388 95.66 -62.13 -85.14
CA VAL A 388 95.45 -60.91 -85.96
C VAL A 388 94.02 -60.79 -86.56
N SER A 389 93.24 -59.70 -86.49
CA SER A 389 93.48 -58.29 -86.17
C SER A 389 92.17 -57.47 -86.08
N THR A 390 92.36 -56.21 -85.69
CA THR A 390 91.68 -54.98 -86.18
C THR A 390 90.25 -54.72 -85.71
N GLY A 391 90.09 -53.59 -85.04
CA GLY A 391 88.82 -52.87 -85.06
C GLY A 391 88.67 -51.85 -83.94
N ALA A 392 89.18 -50.64 -84.20
CA ALA A 392 88.95 -49.38 -83.52
C ALA A 392 87.66 -49.23 -82.67
N SER A 393 87.83 -48.49 -81.57
CA SER A 393 86.85 -47.62 -80.88
C SER A 393 85.97 -46.77 -81.84
N PRO A 394 84.96 -45.98 -81.40
CA PRO A 394 84.53 -45.66 -80.03
C PRO A 394 82.99 -45.59 -79.79
N ALA A 395 82.63 -45.34 -78.52
CA ALA A 395 81.51 -44.51 -78.01
C ALA A 395 80.11 -44.52 -78.69
N SER A 396 79.07 -44.80 -77.89
CA SER A 396 77.97 -43.85 -77.58
C SER A 396 76.84 -44.53 -76.78
N VAL A 397 76.57 -43.97 -75.60
CA VAL A 397 75.20 -43.87 -75.02
C VAL A 397 74.53 -42.66 -75.72
N PRO A 398 73.20 -42.36 -75.67
CA PRO A 398 72.06 -43.03 -75.03
C PRO A 398 70.74 -43.06 -75.86
N GLY A 399 69.65 -43.59 -75.28
CA GLY A 399 68.33 -42.94 -75.45
C GLY A 399 67.11 -43.77 -75.90
N SER A 400 66.17 -43.93 -74.97
CA SER A 400 64.70 -43.75 -75.07
C SER A 400 63.79 -44.59 -75.97
N GLY A 401 62.65 -44.97 -75.38
CA GLY A 401 61.37 -45.21 -76.07
C GLY A 401 60.71 -46.54 -75.68
N ALA A 402 60.00 -46.62 -74.56
CA ALA A 402 58.54 -46.43 -74.48
C ALA A 402 57.69 -47.44 -75.29
N SER A 403 57.01 -48.35 -74.58
CA SER A 403 55.63 -48.69 -74.91
C SER A 403 54.86 -49.24 -73.72
N ALA A 404 53.66 -48.69 -73.60
CA ALA A 404 52.65 -48.91 -72.59
C ALA A 404 51.84 -50.19 -72.84
N HIS A 405 51.27 -50.74 -71.77
CA HIS A 405 49.99 -51.47 -71.62
C HIS A 405 49.85 -51.66 -70.09
N GLY A 406 48.78 -51.39 -69.36
CA GLY A 406 47.38 -51.11 -69.65
C GLY A 406 46.54 -51.78 -68.54
N GLY A 407 45.65 -51.03 -67.89
CA GLY A 407 44.38 -51.59 -67.36
C GLY A 407 44.25 -51.97 -65.87
N SER A 408 43.47 -51.13 -65.16
CA SER A 408 42.18 -51.49 -64.55
C SER A 408 42.08 -52.16 -63.15
N ALA A 409 41.01 -51.72 -62.46
CA ALA A 409 40.32 -52.23 -61.27
C ALA A 409 40.94 -51.84 -59.91
N GLY A 410 40.23 -51.25 -58.94
CA GLY A 410 38.79 -51.15 -58.76
C GLY A 410 38.43 -51.69 -57.37
N LYS A 411 38.44 -50.81 -56.35
CA LYS A 411 37.52 -50.77 -55.20
C LYS A 411 37.91 -49.65 -54.25
#